data_AF-A0A9P0GA36-F1
#
_entry.id   AF-A0A9P0GA36-F1
#
_cell.length_a   1.000
_cell.length_b   1.000
_cell.length_c   1.000
_cell.angle_alpha   90.00
_cell.angle_beta   90.00
_cell.angle_gamma   90.00
#
_symmetry.space_group_name_H-M   'P 1'
#
loop_
_entity.id
_entity.type
_entity.pdbx_description
1 polymer ?
#
loop_
_entity_poly.entity_id
_entity_poly.type
_entity_poly.pdbx_seq_one_letter_code
_entity_poly.pdbx_strand_id
1 'polypeptide(L)'
;MADKYIDGLKTHCNGQLLLDSGRHTRFLGLQVCIHSTKCLFNSLVVQNNLLSFLPKYKISQDNLELFFCSIRLHGGYNNNPTVRQFMSAYKQLLVHVELCENFRGNCIPLEENSILKCDVVDNLI
;
A
#
# COMPACT_ATOMS: atom_id res chain seq x y z
N MET A 1 -11.19 19.27 10.68
CA MET A 1 -10.00 20.07 11.09
C MET A 1 -8.91 19.98 10.02
N ALA A 2 -8.48 18.78 9.62
CA ALA A 2 -7.51 18.61 8.51
C ALA A 2 -8.06 19.01 7.12
N ASP A 3 -9.30 18.62 6.77
CA ASP A 3 -9.87 18.92 5.44
C ASP A 3 -9.96 20.43 5.18
N LYS A 4 -10.50 21.18 6.15
CA LYS A 4 -10.60 22.65 6.12
C LYS A 4 -9.24 23.36 6.07
N TYR A 5 -8.21 22.73 6.63
CA TYR A 5 -6.86 23.28 6.57
C TYR A 5 -6.30 23.17 5.15
N ILE A 6 -6.50 22.03 4.49
CA ILE A 6 -6.07 21.80 3.10
C ILE A 6 -6.76 22.77 2.14
N ASP A 7 -8.07 23.02 2.34
CA ASP A 7 -8.85 23.99 1.54
C ASP A 7 -8.25 25.40 1.58
N GLY A 8 -7.62 25.78 2.69
CA GLY A 8 -7.03 27.10 2.89
C GLY A 8 -5.60 27.25 2.40
N LEU A 9 -4.95 26.18 1.95
CA LEU A 9 -3.55 26.23 1.55
C LEU A 9 -3.36 27.02 0.26
N LYS A 10 -2.34 27.88 0.24
CA LYS A 10 -2.04 28.77 -0.88
C LYS A 10 -0.62 28.57 -1.39
N THR A 11 -0.43 28.79 -2.68
CA THR A 11 0.88 28.87 -3.32
C THR A 11 1.60 30.16 -2.90
N HIS A 12 2.90 30.07 -2.63
CA HIS A 12 3.70 31.23 -2.24
C HIS A 12 3.84 32.29 -3.34
N CYS A 13 3.90 31.87 -4.61
CA CYS A 13 4.22 32.76 -5.74
C CYS A 13 3.09 33.72 -6.14
N ASN A 14 1.83 33.31 -6.00
CA ASN A 14 0.68 34.08 -6.48
C ASN A 14 -0.52 34.06 -5.52
N GLY A 15 -0.40 33.41 -4.34
CA GLY A 15 -1.48 33.36 -3.35
C GLY A 15 -2.72 32.58 -3.79
N GLN A 16 -2.64 31.85 -4.91
CA GLN A 16 -3.72 31.00 -5.42
C GLN A 16 -3.93 29.81 -4.48
N LEU A 17 -5.17 29.34 -4.34
CA LEU A 17 -5.45 28.10 -3.61
C LEU A 17 -4.72 26.92 -4.26
N LEU A 18 -4.14 26.05 -3.45
CA LEU A 18 -3.42 24.87 -3.94
C LEU A 18 -4.32 23.93 -4.74
N LEU A 19 -5.60 23.86 -4.38
CA LEU A 19 -6.62 23.07 -5.07
C LEU A 19 -6.99 23.61 -6.45
N ASP A 20 -6.76 24.90 -6.70
CA ASP A 20 -7.01 25.53 -8.01
C ASP A 20 -5.74 25.56 -8.88
N SER A 21 -4.60 25.24 -8.30
CA SER A 21 -3.30 25.27 -8.98
C SER A 21 -3.05 24.00 -9.80
N GLY A 22 -2.03 24.02 -10.66
CA GLY A 22 -1.55 22.79 -11.34
C GLY A 22 -1.00 21.69 -10.40
N ARG A 23 -0.91 21.94 -9.08
CA ARG A 23 -0.45 20.98 -8.07
C ARG A 23 -1.59 20.35 -7.26
N HIS A 24 -2.84 20.56 -7.65
CA HIS A 24 -4.03 20.15 -6.89
C HIS A 24 -4.13 18.63 -6.65
N THR A 25 -3.66 17.80 -7.57
CA THR A 25 -3.87 16.33 -7.55
C THR A 25 -3.47 15.68 -6.23
N ARG A 26 -2.31 16.04 -5.67
CA ARG A 26 -1.82 15.46 -4.41
C ARG A 26 -2.67 15.86 -3.20
N PHE A 27 -3.21 17.08 -3.23
CA PHE A 27 -4.03 17.61 -2.14
C PHE A 27 -5.45 17.06 -2.21
N LEU A 28 -6.03 16.97 -3.41
CA LEU A 28 -7.29 16.26 -3.64
C LEU A 28 -7.18 14.79 -3.21
N GLY A 29 -6.11 14.11 -3.60
CA GLY A 29 -5.85 12.73 -3.18
C GLY A 29 -5.82 12.60 -1.66
N LEU A 30 -5.15 13.52 -0.96
CA LEU A 30 -5.12 13.54 0.50
C LEU A 30 -6.52 13.77 1.10
N GLN A 31 -7.31 14.71 0.58
CA GLN A 31 -8.68 14.95 1.04
C GLN A 31 -9.58 13.72 0.85
N VAL A 32 -9.49 13.09 -0.31
CA VAL A 32 -10.21 11.83 -0.60
C VAL A 32 -9.79 10.74 0.38
N CYS A 33 -8.49 10.57 0.65
CA CYS A 33 -8.00 9.60 1.62
C CYS A 33 -8.53 9.86 3.04
N ILE A 34 -8.55 11.12 3.48
CA ILE A 34 -9.09 11.49 4.80
C ILE A 34 -10.58 11.16 4.88
N HIS A 35 -11.36 11.54 3.85
CA HIS A 35 -12.79 11.27 3.81
C HIS A 35 -13.08 9.76 3.78
N SER A 36 -12.43 9.04 2.86
CA SER A 36 -12.56 7.59 2.71
C SER A 36 -12.21 6.84 3.99
N THR A 37 -11.12 7.22 4.68
CA THR A 37 -10.72 6.59 5.95
C THR A 37 -11.79 6.75 7.03
N LYS A 38 -12.43 7.92 7.14
CA LYS A 38 -13.52 8.14 8.10
C LYS A 38 -14.74 7.29 7.76
N CYS A 39 -15.12 7.26 6.48
CA CYS A 39 -16.24 6.44 6.01
C CYS A 39 -16.00 4.94 6.27
N LEU A 40 -14.79 4.47 5.97
CA LEU A 40 -14.40 3.07 6.18
C LEU A 40 -14.42 2.70 7.66
N PHE A 41 -13.87 3.56 8.53
CA PHE A 41 -13.92 3.36 9.99
C PHE A 41 -15.37 3.32 10.49
N ASN A 42 -16.20 4.28 10.07
CA ASN A 42 -17.60 4.34 10.49
C ASN A 42 -18.36 3.07 10.05
N SER A 43 -18.15 2.62 8.81
CA SER A 43 -18.81 1.42 8.28
C SER A 43 -18.35 0.15 8.99
N LEU A 44 -17.03 -0.09 9.08
CA LEU A 44 -16.50 -1.37 9.57
C LEU A 44 -16.47 -1.49 11.09
N VAL A 45 -16.20 -0.39 11.79
CA VAL A 45 -16.02 -0.39 13.26
C VAL A 45 -17.30 0.05 13.96
N VAL A 46 -17.86 1.21 13.60
CA VAL A 46 -18.97 1.81 14.35
C VAL A 46 -20.31 1.17 14.01
N GLN A 47 -20.62 1.01 12.72
CA GLN A 47 -21.94 0.57 12.26
C GLN A 47 -22.08 -0.95 12.27
N ASN A 48 -21.11 -1.67 11.70
CA ASN A 48 -21.21 -3.11 11.52
C ASN A 48 -20.44 -3.93 12.58
N ASN A 49 -19.62 -3.28 13.41
CA ASN A 49 -18.79 -3.91 14.44
C ASN A 49 -17.99 -5.14 13.93
N LEU A 50 -17.54 -5.08 12.68
CA LEU A 50 -16.77 -6.15 12.02
C LEU A 50 -15.30 -6.14 12.46
N LEU A 51 -14.78 -4.97 12.84
CA LEU A 51 -13.41 -4.77 13.30
C LEU A 51 -13.41 -3.95 14.58
N SER A 52 -12.54 -4.29 15.53
CA SER A 52 -12.35 -3.51 16.76
C SER A 52 -11.59 -2.19 16.51
N PHE A 53 -10.81 -2.12 15.44
CA PHE A 53 -10.08 -0.93 15.00
C PHE A 53 -9.79 -1.02 13.49
N LEU A 54 -9.40 0.09 12.86
CA LEU A 54 -9.04 0.10 11.44
C LEU A 54 -7.51 -0.07 11.26
N PRO A 55 -7.03 -1.20 10.68
CA PRO A 55 -5.61 -1.47 10.49
C PRO A 55 -5.05 -0.69 9.28
N LYS A 56 -4.72 0.59 9.47
CA LYS A 56 -4.30 1.50 8.39
C LYS A 56 -3.11 0.98 7.56
N TYR A 57 -2.17 0.27 8.18
CA TYR A 57 -1.02 -0.33 7.48
C TYR A 57 -1.43 -1.43 6.49
N LYS A 58 -2.48 -2.21 6.79
CA LYS A 58 -2.96 -3.25 5.86
C LYS A 58 -3.69 -2.69 4.64
N ILE A 59 -4.13 -1.44 4.72
CA ILE A 59 -4.87 -0.74 3.67
C ILE A 59 -3.90 0.09 2.80
N SER A 60 -2.68 0.39 3.28
CA SER A 60 -1.69 1.11 2.50
C SER A 60 -1.09 0.25 1.39
N GLN A 61 -0.51 0.91 0.38
CA GLN A 61 0.16 0.26 -0.74
C GLN A 61 1.49 -0.41 -0.32
N ASP A 62 1.98 -0.19 0.90
CA ASP A 62 3.29 -0.65 1.39
C ASP A 62 3.49 -2.15 1.18
N ASN A 63 2.45 -2.96 1.41
CA ASN A 63 2.52 -4.41 1.19
C ASN A 63 2.78 -4.78 -0.28
N LEU A 64 2.19 -4.04 -1.23
CA LEU A 64 2.47 -4.22 -2.66
C LEU A 64 3.88 -3.76 -3.02
N GLU A 65 4.37 -2.69 -2.40
CA GLU A 65 5.74 -2.21 -2.61
C GLU A 65 6.79 -3.19 -2.07
N LEU A 66 6.52 -3.81 -0.91
CA LEU A 66 7.33 -4.89 -0.35
C LEU A 66 7.32 -6.11 -1.29
N PHE A 67 6.16 -6.49 -1.84
CA PHE A 67 6.07 -7.56 -2.83
C PHE A 67 6.94 -7.27 -4.08
N PHE A 68 6.87 -6.07 -4.64
CA PHE A 68 7.72 -5.71 -5.78
C PHE A 68 9.21 -5.61 -5.41
N CYS A 69 9.54 -5.27 -4.17
CA CYS A 69 10.91 -5.38 -3.68
C CYS A 69 11.39 -6.83 -3.70
N SER A 70 10.58 -7.79 -3.21
CA SER A 70 10.93 -9.22 -3.26
C SER A 70 11.13 -9.74 -4.68
N ILE A 71 10.30 -9.28 -5.63
CA ILE A 71 10.47 -9.62 -7.06
C ILE A 71 11.80 -9.10 -7.61
N ARG A 72 12.17 -7.84 -7.28
CA ARG A 72 13.46 -7.27 -7.72
C ARG A 72 14.64 -8.01 -7.11
N LEU A 73 14.55 -8.42 -5.84
CA LEU A 73 15.59 -9.20 -5.16
C LEU A 73 15.86 -10.55 -5.85
N HIS A 74 14.81 -11.21 -6.38
CA HIS A 74 14.98 -12.44 -7.17
C HIS A 74 15.79 -12.23 -8.47
N GLY A 75 15.83 -11.00 -9.00
CA GLY A 75 16.63 -10.63 -10.17
C GLY A 75 18.11 -10.41 -9.88
N GLY A 76 18.55 -10.45 -8.61
CA GLY A 76 19.92 -10.13 -8.22
C GLY A 76 20.31 -8.72 -8.63
N TYR A 77 21.31 -8.59 -9.52
CA TYR A 77 21.72 -7.29 -10.07
C TYR A 77 20.75 -6.72 -11.13
N ASN A 78 19.73 -7.48 -11.54
CA ASN A 78 18.71 -7.01 -12.47
C ASN A 78 17.48 -6.44 -11.74
N ASN A 79 17.50 -5.13 -11.49
CA ASN A 79 16.40 -4.42 -10.83
C ASN A 79 15.17 -4.19 -11.72
N ASN A 80 15.25 -4.49 -13.02
CA ASN A 80 14.16 -4.32 -13.98
C ASN A 80 13.87 -5.63 -14.73
N PRO A 81 13.17 -6.58 -14.09
CA PRO A 81 12.91 -7.89 -14.69
C PRO A 81 12.05 -7.76 -15.95
N THR A 82 12.32 -8.60 -16.94
CA THR A 82 11.41 -8.85 -18.06
C THR A 82 10.12 -9.51 -17.57
N VAL A 83 9.06 -9.47 -18.36
CA VAL A 83 7.79 -10.13 -18.03
C VAL A 83 7.97 -11.62 -17.69
N ARG A 84 8.86 -12.34 -18.38
CA ARG A 84 9.16 -13.76 -18.09
C ARG A 84 9.86 -13.93 -16.74
N GLN A 85 10.80 -13.05 -16.41
CA GLN A 85 11.49 -13.06 -15.11
C GLN A 85 10.53 -12.72 -13.97
N PHE A 86 9.65 -11.73 -14.17
CA PHE A 86 8.59 -11.40 -13.22
C PHE A 86 7.69 -12.62 -12.94
N MET A 87 7.20 -13.28 -13.99
CA MET A 87 6.37 -14.49 -13.84
C MET A 87 7.10 -15.62 -13.11
N SER A 88 8.39 -15.83 -13.40
CA SER A 88 9.20 -16.84 -12.72
C SER A 88 9.39 -16.52 -11.24
N ALA A 89 9.75 -15.26 -10.91
CA ALA A 89 9.93 -14.82 -9.54
C ALA A 89 8.61 -14.88 -8.75
N TYR A 90 7.49 -14.51 -9.37
CA TYR A 90 6.17 -14.64 -8.76
C TYR A 90 5.83 -16.10 -8.41
N LYS A 91 6.04 -17.03 -9.34
CA LYS A 91 5.85 -18.47 -9.08
C LYS A 91 6.74 -19.00 -7.96
N GLN A 92 8.00 -18.56 -7.92
CA GLN A 92 8.93 -18.95 -6.85
C GLN A 92 8.48 -18.40 -5.49
N LEU A 93 8.09 -17.13 -5.44
CA LEU A 93 7.57 -16.48 -4.23
C LEU A 93 6.29 -17.15 -3.71
N LEU A 94 5.41 -17.65 -4.59
CA LEU A 94 4.21 -18.40 -4.19
C LEU A 94 4.55 -19.73 -3.48
N VAL A 95 5.65 -20.38 -3.87
CA VAL A 95 6.06 -21.69 -3.33
C VAL A 95 7.00 -21.56 -2.13
N HIS A 96 7.83 -20.51 -2.08
CA HIS A 96 8.90 -20.32 -1.08
C HIS A 96 8.69 -19.06 -0.22
N VAL A 97 7.45 -18.81 0.20
CA VAL A 97 7.01 -17.58 0.89
C VAL A 97 7.85 -17.22 2.13
N GLU A 98 8.50 -18.18 2.77
CA GLU A 98 9.14 -18.01 4.08
C GLU A 98 10.59 -17.47 4.07
N LEU A 99 11.29 -17.40 2.93
CA LEU A 99 12.76 -17.25 2.95
C LEU A 99 13.32 -15.81 2.82
N CYS A 100 12.50 -14.77 2.89
CA CYS A 100 12.99 -13.39 2.68
C CYS A 100 13.21 -12.63 4.00
N GLU A 101 14.17 -13.08 4.82
CA GLU A 101 14.59 -12.39 6.06
C GLU A 101 15.55 -11.20 5.81
N ASN A 102 15.99 -10.95 4.57
CA ASN A 102 16.96 -9.90 4.25
C ASN A 102 16.38 -8.79 3.36
N PHE A 103 15.36 -8.08 3.85
CA PHE A 103 14.84 -6.89 3.17
C PHE A 103 15.85 -5.73 3.22
N ARG A 104 16.50 -5.43 2.09
CA ARG A 104 17.29 -4.21 1.86
C ARG A 104 16.55 -3.24 0.92
N GLY A 105 15.28 -2.96 1.22
CA GLY A 105 14.43 -2.06 0.45
C GLY A 105 14.17 -0.72 1.16
N ASN A 106 13.58 0.24 0.44
CA ASN A 106 13.19 1.55 1.00
C ASN A 106 12.02 1.46 2.00
N CYS A 107 11.32 0.32 2.04
CA CYS A 107 10.17 0.08 2.90
C CYS A 107 10.55 -1.00 3.92
N ILE A 108 10.30 -0.72 5.20
CA ILE A 108 10.59 -1.64 6.31
C ILE A 108 9.29 -2.36 6.67
N PRO A 109 9.26 -3.70 6.73
CA PRO A 109 8.08 -4.43 7.17
C PRO A 109 7.75 -4.05 8.63
N LEU A 110 6.52 -3.59 8.86
CA LEU A 110 6.03 -3.23 10.21
C LEU A 110 5.34 -4.40 10.92
N GLU A 111 4.96 -5.44 10.18
CA GLU A 111 4.36 -6.69 10.66
C GLU A 111 4.97 -7.87 9.88
N GLU A 112 5.10 -9.04 10.52
CA GLU A 112 5.43 -10.30 9.84
C GLU A 112 4.24 -10.72 8.97
N ASN A 113 4.25 -10.27 7.71
CA ASN A 113 3.25 -10.65 6.74
C ASN A 113 3.84 -11.68 5.77
N SER A 114 3.23 -12.86 5.73
CA SER A 114 3.46 -13.81 4.64
C SER A 114 2.88 -13.20 3.36
N ILE A 115 3.74 -12.58 2.55
CA ILE A 115 3.37 -11.74 1.40
C ILE A 115 2.42 -12.46 0.44
N LEU A 116 2.54 -13.79 0.32
CA LEU A 116 1.79 -14.61 -0.62
C LEU A 116 1.46 -15.99 -0.05
N LYS A 117 1.08 -16.14 1.23
CA LYS A 117 0.67 -17.45 1.75
C LYS A 117 -0.48 -17.99 0.88
N CYS A 118 -0.19 -19.03 0.11
CA CYS A 118 -1.19 -19.84 -0.55
C CYS A 118 -1.44 -21.00 0.40
N ASP A 119 -2.45 -20.86 1.26
CA ASP A 119 -2.94 -22.02 1.98
C ASP A 119 -3.48 -22.96 0.90
N VAL A 120 -2.76 -24.05 0.64
CA VAL A 120 -3.30 -25.15 -0.14
C VAL A 120 -4.61 -25.54 0.55
N VAL A 121 -5.73 -25.37 -0.14
CA VAL A 121 -7.02 -25.84 0.33
C VAL A 121 -6.94 -27.37 0.27
N ASP A 122 -6.46 -27.99 1.33
CA ASP A 122 -6.51 -29.44 1.57
C ASP A 122 -7.95 -29.86 1.93
N ASN A 123 -8.92 -29.49 1.11
CA ASN A 123 -10.31 -29.93 1.21
C ASN A 123 -10.89 -30.05 -0.19
N LEU A 124 -10.64 -31.20 -0.84
CA LEU A 124 -11.50 -31.82 -1.86
C LEU A 124 -10.92 -33.20 -2.27
N ILE A 125 -11.02 -34.17 -1.37
CA ILE A 125 -11.30 -35.60 -1.69
C ILE A 125 -12.32 -36.08 -0.67
#